data_AF-A0AAN7XC11-F1
#
_entry.id   AF-A0AAN7XC11-F1
#
_cell.length_a   1.000
_cell.length_b   1.000
_cell.length_c   1.000
_cell.angle_alpha   90.00
_cell.angle_beta   90.00
_cell.angle_gamma   90.00
#
_symmetry.space_group_name_H-M   'P 1'
#
loop_
_entity.id
_entity.type
_entity.pdbx_description
1 polymer ?
#
loop_
_entity_poly.entity_id
_entity_poly.type
_entity_poly.pdbx_seq_one_letter_code
_entity_poly.pdbx_strand_id
1 'polypeptide(L)'
;MSDCHLTVTPQVHLQGPNSPYKMMFYSLSHSTCYKTVCVEKSSINNVSVDDNPHYKHQRMLVAGSVSVSSTGTCIILRDTTRMPDIPGLPALITMLFTPIMELRTDEERTCYSGALCGLGWCGQNQEGVLPEHEVELTFDVKFDVDDITEINALRAAVNRLVCEGPNGTMRLGPDRISHLQEDCRDRLIRLFTKSPPREEGPQVFFEKKEKWNQVDPALKMDIVEPGEGETTGVLFQLHPVTLLNG
;
A
#
# COMPACT_ATOMS: atom_id res chain seq x y z
N MET A 1 -35.55 -31.03 54.75
CA MET A 1 -34.34 -31.62 54.14
C MET A 1 -34.60 -31.75 52.66
N SER A 2 -34.09 -30.81 51.87
CA SER A 2 -34.00 -30.91 50.42
C SER A 2 -32.64 -30.33 50.05
N ASP A 3 -31.67 -31.20 49.80
CA ASP A 3 -30.33 -30.82 49.35
C ASP A 3 -30.36 -30.61 47.84
N CYS A 4 -30.15 -29.36 47.42
CA CYS A 4 -29.89 -29.00 46.03
C CYS A 4 -28.40 -29.23 45.73
N HIS A 5 -28.08 -30.28 44.98
CA HIS A 5 -26.73 -30.46 44.45
C HIS A 5 -26.47 -29.44 43.34
N LEU A 6 -25.70 -28.39 43.64
CA LEU A 6 -25.06 -27.54 42.63
C LEU A 6 -23.92 -28.34 41.99
N THR A 7 -24.12 -28.77 40.74
CA THR A 7 -23.03 -29.34 39.92
C THR A 7 -22.22 -28.19 39.33
N VAL A 8 -21.03 -27.93 39.88
CA VAL A 8 -20.07 -26.98 39.30
C VAL A 8 -19.34 -27.71 38.18
N THR A 9 -19.58 -27.34 36.92
CA THR A 9 -18.79 -27.82 35.79
C THR A 9 -17.50 -26.98 35.70
N PRO A 10 -16.30 -27.59 35.76
CA PRO A 10 -15.06 -26.84 35.62
C PRO A 10 -14.94 -26.32 34.18
N GLN A 11 -14.90 -25.00 34.04
CA GLN A 11 -14.63 -24.34 32.77
C GLN A 11 -13.13 -24.44 32.47
N VAL A 12 -12.75 -25.39 31.62
CA VAL A 12 -11.36 -25.54 31.17
C VAL A 12 -11.12 -24.58 30.01
N HIS A 13 -10.19 -23.65 30.18
CA HIS A 13 -9.74 -22.77 29.10
C HIS A 13 -8.69 -23.52 28.27
N LEU A 14 -9.11 -24.10 27.15
CA LEU A 14 -8.18 -24.76 26.22
C LEU A 14 -7.37 -23.70 25.48
N GLN A 15 -6.06 -23.66 25.73
CA GLN A 15 -5.14 -22.95 24.85
C GLN A 15 -4.85 -23.87 23.66
N GLY A 16 -5.47 -23.55 22.52
CA GLY A 16 -5.27 -24.27 21.28
C GLY A 16 -3.85 -24.13 20.74
N PRO A 17 -3.49 -24.93 19.72
CA PRO A 17 -2.12 -25.02 19.24
C PRO A 17 -1.62 -23.68 18.70
N ASN A 18 -0.55 -23.15 19.29
CA ASN A 18 0.18 -22.01 18.77
C ASN A 18 1.12 -22.50 17.68
N SER A 19 0.87 -22.09 16.43
CA SER A 19 1.78 -22.35 15.31
C SER A 19 2.71 -21.15 15.11
N PRO A 20 4.03 -21.35 14.99
CA PRO A 20 4.96 -20.26 14.64
C PRO A 20 4.69 -19.69 13.23
N TYR A 21 3.96 -20.43 12.39
CA TYR A 21 3.57 -20.00 11.05
C TYR A 21 2.29 -19.16 11.04
N LYS A 22 1.68 -18.88 12.20
CA LYS A 22 0.49 -18.02 12.25
C LYS A 22 0.90 -16.58 11.89
N MET A 23 0.28 -16.04 10.85
CA MET A 23 0.51 -14.65 10.44
C MET A 23 -0.22 -13.68 11.36
N MET A 24 0.44 -12.55 11.61
CA MET A 24 -0.14 -11.39 12.28
C MET A 24 -0.19 -10.23 11.29
N PHE A 25 -1.28 -9.47 11.34
CA PHE A 25 -1.47 -8.32 10.48
C PHE A 25 -1.34 -7.04 11.31
N TYR A 26 -0.82 -5.99 10.68
CA TYR A 26 -0.62 -4.69 11.27
C TYR A 26 -1.14 -3.63 10.30
N SER A 27 -1.57 -2.49 10.84
CA SER A 27 -1.98 -1.37 10.01
C SER A 27 -0.76 -0.72 9.34
N LEU A 28 -0.91 -0.30 8.09
CA LEU A 28 0.12 0.46 7.38
C LEU A 28 0.16 1.93 7.82
N SER A 29 -0.92 2.47 8.39
CA SER A 29 -0.98 3.87 8.82
C SER A 29 -0.40 4.06 10.22
N HIS A 30 0.51 5.03 10.37
CA HIS A 30 1.16 5.31 11.64
C HIS A 30 0.17 5.71 12.75
N SER A 31 -0.88 6.46 12.41
CA SER A 31 -1.94 6.88 13.34
C SER A 31 -2.68 5.72 14.02
N THR A 32 -2.51 4.50 13.51
CA THR A 32 -3.14 3.28 14.00
C THR A 32 -2.14 2.18 14.36
N CYS A 33 -0.83 2.47 14.36
CA CYS A 33 0.23 1.48 14.61
C CYS A 33 0.14 0.84 16.00
N TYR A 34 -0.44 1.55 16.97
CA TYR A 34 -0.63 1.10 18.35
C TYR A 34 -1.93 0.30 18.56
N LYS A 35 -2.79 0.21 17.54
CA LYS A 35 -4.05 -0.55 17.63
C LYS A 35 -3.82 -2.00 17.22
N THR A 36 -4.43 -2.92 17.96
CA THR A 36 -4.44 -4.33 17.57
C THR A 36 -5.28 -4.51 16.31
N VAL A 37 -4.84 -5.33 15.35
CA VAL A 37 -5.64 -5.70 14.18
C VAL A 37 -6.19 -7.12 14.38
N CYS A 38 -7.51 -7.25 14.33
CA CYS A 38 -8.22 -8.50 14.45
C CYS A 38 -9.03 -8.76 13.18
N VAL A 39 -8.80 -9.91 12.55
CA VAL A 39 -9.68 -10.40 11.50
C VAL A 39 -10.93 -10.99 12.16
N GLU A 40 -12.12 -10.68 11.65
CA GLU A 40 -13.37 -11.19 12.23
C GLU A 40 -13.40 -12.72 12.21
N LYS A 41 -13.91 -13.33 13.29
CA LYS A 41 -13.88 -14.79 13.48
C LYS A 41 -14.61 -15.58 12.39
N SER A 42 -15.60 -14.98 11.75
CA SER A 42 -16.36 -15.52 10.62
C SER A 42 -15.58 -15.50 9.31
N SER A 43 -14.50 -14.71 9.21
CA SER A 43 -13.66 -14.65 8.03
C SER A 43 -12.86 -15.94 7.86
N ILE A 44 -12.76 -16.40 6.62
CA ILE A 44 -11.89 -17.52 6.23
C ILE A 44 -10.40 -17.24 6.51
N ASN A 45 -10.00 -15.96 6.62
CA ASN A 45 -8.63 -15.54 6.91
C ASN A 45 -8.37 -15.28 8.42
N ASN A 46 -9.34 -15.55 9.31
CA ASN A 46 -9.20 -15.34 10.76
C ASN A 46 -7.98 -16.07 11.35
N VAL A 47 -7.68 -17.25 10.83
CA VAL A 47 -6.46 -17.98 11.12
C VAL A 47 -5.68 -18.12 9.83
N SER A 48 -4.80 -17.15 9.58
CA SER A 48 -3.94 -17.17 8.40
C SER A 48 -2.59 -17.82 8.73
N VAL A 49 -2.12 -18.70 7.85
CA VAL A 49 -0.86 -19.43 7.98
C VAL A 49 0.10 -18.99 6.87
N ASP A 50 1.36 -18.86 7.23
CA ASP A 50 2.46 -18.61 6.31
C ASP A 50 2.88 -19.92 5.63
N ASP A 51 2.49 -20.07 4.37
CA ASP A 51 2.84 -21.22 3.54
C ASP A 51 4.27 -21.14 2.97
N ASN A 52 4.89 -19.95 2.98
CA ASN A 52 6.22 -19.70 2.42
C ASN A 52 7.09 -18.85 3.36
N PRO A 53 7.42 -19.34 4.57
CA PRO A 53 8.13 -18.58 5.61
C PRO A 53 9.59 -18.23 5.26
N HIS A 54 10.09 -18.75 4.13
CA HIS A 54 11.43 -18.44 3.62
C HIS A 54 11.47 -17.11 2.86
N TYR A 55 10.34 -16.64 2.32
CA TYR A 55 10.24 -15.31 1.73
C TYR A 55 10.14 -14.27 2.85
N LYS A 56 10.97 -13.21 2.74
CA LYS A 56 11.07 -12.19 3.80
C LYS A 56 10.33 -10.90 3.46
N HIS A 57 9.81 -10.80 2.24
CA HIS A 57 9.02 -9.64 1.85
C HIS A 57 7.66 -9.62 2.56
N GLN A 58 7.13 -8.41 2.68
CA GLN A 58 5.89 -8.04 3.31
C GLN A 58 4.72 -8.55 2.48
N ARG A 59 3.71 -9.02 3.20
CA ARG A 59 2.45 -9.49 2.63
C ARG A 59 1.32 -8.53 2.93
N MET A 60 0.30 -8.58 2.10
CA MET A 60 -0.85 -7.68 2.20
C MET A 60 -2.15 -8.46 2.42
N LEU A 61 -2.96 -7.97 3.35
CA LEU A 61 -4.37 -8.32 3.50
C LEU A 61 -5.19 -7.07 3.27
N VAL A 62 -6.21 -7.16 2.43
CA VAL A 62 -7.17 -6.08 2.19
C VAL A 62 -8.49 -6.44 2.84
N ALA A 63 -9.15 -5.49 3.49
CA ALA A 63 -10.47 -5.66 4.07
C ALA A 63 -11.50 -4.84 3.30
N GLY A 64 -12.66 -5.41 2.98
CA GLY A 64 -13.78 -4.68 2.40
C GLY A 64 -14.46 -3.74 3.40
N SER A 65 -14.39 -4.07 4.70
CA SER A 65 -14.91 -3.22 5.77
C SER A 65 -13.97 -3.22 6.97
N VAL A 66 -13.80 -2.02 7.55
CA VAL A 66 -12.97 -1.79 8.74
C VAL A 66 -13.83 -1.10 9.80
N SER A 67 -13.80 -1.60 11.03
CA SER A 67 -14.46 -0.97 12.17
C SER A 67 -13.52 -0.94 13.38
N VAL A 68 -13.74 -0.03 14.31
CA VAL A 68 -12.98 0.02 15.57
C VAL A 68 -13.84 -0.53 16.70
N SER A 69 -13.22 -1.26 17.63
CA SER A 69 -13.88 -1.72 18.85
C SER A 69 -14.44 -0.56 19.66
N SER A 70 -15.40 -0.84 20.53
CA SER A 70 -15.98 0.16 21.46
C SER A 70 -14.92 0.83 22.36
N THR A 71 -13.83 0.13 22.67
CA THR A 71 -12.69 0.64 23.43
C THR A 71 -11.75 1.54 22.62
N GLY A 72 -11.88 1.60 21.29
CA GLY A 72 -10.97 2.34 20.42
C GLY A 72 -9.61 1.69 20.18
N THR A 73 -9.33 0.53 20.77
CA THR A 73 -7.99 -0.10 20.81
C THR A 73 -7.78 -1.19 19.77
N CYS A 74 -8.85 -1.68 19.14
CA CYS A 74 -8.79 -2.81 18.22
C CYS A 74 -9.49 -2.47 16.90
N ILE A 75 -8.79 -2.68 15.79
CA ILE A 75 -9.32 -2.61 14.43
C ILE A 75 -9.84 -4.00 14.06
N ILE A 76 -11.11 -4.07 13.66
CA ILE A 76 -11.79 -5.30 13.26
C ILE A 76 -11.97 -5.28 11.74
N LEU A 77 -11.40 -6.27 11.06
CA LEU A 77 -11.43 -6.43 9.61
C LEU A 77 -12.50 -7.45 9.19
N ARG A 78 -13.30 -7.09 8.19
CA ARG A 78 -14.32 -7.95 7.55
C ARG A 78 -14.10 -7.99 6.03
N ASP A 79 -14.70 -9.01 5.39
CA ASP A 79 -14.62 -9.21 3.94
C ASP A 79 -13.17 -9.16 3.43
N THR A 80 -12.32 -9.95 4.07
CA THR A 80 -10.87 -9.86 3.89
C THR A 80 -10.39 -10.71 2.71
N THR A 81 -9.47 -10.18 1.91
CA THR A 81 -8.77 -10.87 0.82
C THR A 81 -7.26 -10.89 1.08
N ARG A 82 -6.67 -12.09 1.08
CA ARG A 82 -5.21 -12.25 1.10
C ARG A 82 -4.68 -11.97 -0.29
N MET A 83 -3.77 -11.01 -0.40
CA MET A 83 -3.15 -10.65 -1.67
C MET A 83 -2.04 -11.66 -2.02
N PRO A 84 -1.71 -11.84 -3.32
CA PRO A 84 -0.64 -12.74 -3.74
C PRO A 84 0.72 -12.34 -3.17
N ASP A 85 1.62 -13.31 -3.05
CA ASP A 85 2.98 -13.17 -2.52
C ASP A 85 3.90 -12.58 -3.61
N ILE A 86 3.75 -11.28 -3.86
CA ILE A 86 4.54 -10.54 -4.85
C ILE A 86 5.54 -9.63 -4.09
N PRO A 87 6.86 -9.73 -4.38
CA PRO A 87 7.86 -8.90 -3.73
C PRO A 87 7.58 -7.40 -3.90
N GLY A 88 7.43 -6.70 -2.77
CA GLY A 88 7.12 -5.26 -2.73
C GLY A 88 5.65 -4.90 -3.00
N LEU A 89 4.72 -5.88 -3.03
CA LEU A 89 3.32 -5.61 -3.35
C LEU A 89 2.64 -4.54 -2.48
N PRO A 90 2.81 -4.52 -1.13
CA PRO A 90 2.22 -3.45 -0.33
C PRO A 90 2.68 -2.07 -0.80
N ALA A 91 3.97 -1.91 -1.07
CA ALA A 91 4.53 -0.66 -1.58
C ALA A 91 3.99 -0.31 -2.96
N LEU A 92 3.99 -1.26 -3.90
CA LEU A 92 3.46 -1.07 -5.25
C LEU A 92 2.01 -0.58 -5.25
N ILE A 93 1.14 -1.22 -4.47
CA ILE A 93 -0.28 -0.87 -4.37
C ILE A 93 -0.43 0.53 -3.77
N THR A 94 0.25 0.82 -2.66
CA THR A 94 0.18 2.14 -2.03
C THR A 94 0.68 3.24 -2.97
N MET A 95 1.84 3.05 -3.62
CA MET A 95 2.37 4.03 -4.58
C MET A 95 1.48 4.21 -5.80
N LEU A 96 0.87 3.13 -6.30
CA LEU A 96 0.01 3.18 -7.48
C LEU A 96 -1.27 4.00 -7.23
N PHE A 97 -1.85 3.89 -6.03
CA PHE A 97 -3.16 4.50 -5.73
C PHE A 97 -3.10 5.73 -4.83
N THR A 98 -1.94 6.06 -4.25
CA THR A 98 -1.81 7.28 -3.43
C THR A 98 -1.96 8.54 -4.29
N PRO A 99 -2.61 9.61 -3.78
CA PRO A 99 -2.68 10.89 -4.47
C PRO A 99 -1.31 11.53 -4.65
N ILE A 100 -0.55 11.64 -3.57
CA ILE A 100 0.78 12.25 -3.53
C ILE A 100 1.75 11.31 -2.82
N MET A 101 2.94 11.16 -3.40
CA MET A 101 4.04 10.38 -2.85
C MET A 101 5.30 11.26 -2.72
N GLU A 102 6.04 11.09 -1.63
CA GLU A 102 7.43 11.52 -1.51
C GLU A 102 8.34 10.29 -1.33
N LEU A 103 9.16 9.98 -2.34
CA LEU A 103 10.13 8.89 -2.29
C LEU A 103 11.26 9.20 -1.31
N ARG A 104 11.69 8.17 -0.59
CA ARG A 104 12.86 8.18 0.29
C ARG A 104 13.99 7.41 -0.37
N THR A 105 15.22 7.85 -0.12
CA THR A 105 16.43 7.15 -0.54
C THR A 105 17.20 6.68 0.69
N ASP A 106 18.13 5.75 0.49
CA ASP A 106 19.21 5.52 1.43
C ASP A 106 20.13 6.76 1.53
N GLU A 107 21.04 6.76 2.50
CA GLU A 107 21.99 7.86 2.73
C GLU A 107 22.90 8.09 1.52
N GLU A 108 23.33 7.01 0.86
CA GLU A 108 24.19 7.06 -0.32
C GLU A 108 23.42 7.38 -1.61
N ARG A 109 22.09 7.46 -1.55
CA ARG A 109 21.17 7.64 -2.68
C ARG A 109 21.35 6.60 -3.78
N THR A 110 21.74 5.38 -3.45
CA THR A 110 21.91 4.28 -4.42
C THR A 110 20.61 3.53 -4.68
N CYS A 111 19.61 3.64 -3.80
CA CYS A 111 18.30 3.01 -3.98
C CYS A 111 17.16 3.77 -3.31
N TYR A 112 15.93 3.46 -3.67
CA TYR A 112 14.77 3.91 -2.90
C TYR A 112 14.61 3.05 -1.65
N SER A 113 14.55 3.71 -0.49
CA SER A 113 14.41 3.08 0.82
C SER A 113 12.96 3.04 1.33
N GLY A 114 12.07 3.82 0.70
CA GLY A 114 10.66 3.83 1.01
C GLY A 114 9.91 5.03 0.44
N ALA A 115 8.73 5.30 0.98
CA ALA A 115 7.88 6.39 0.52
C ALA A 115 6.94 6.88 1.63
N LEU A 116 6.66 8.18 1.64
CA LEU A 116 5.55 8.77 2.38
C LEU A 116 4.41 9.04 1.40
N CYS A 117 3.23 8.50 1.69
CA CYS A 117 2.08 8.49 0.80
C CYS A 117 0.87 9.12 1.51
N GLY A 118 0.14 10.01 0.82
CA GLY A 118 -1.00 10.71 1.41
C GLY A 118 -1.54 11.84 0.53
N LEU A 119 -2.07 12.88 1.18
CA LEU A 119 -2.58 14.10 0.53
C LEU A 119 -1.51 15.20 0.37
N GLY A 120 -0.25 14.88 0.64
CA GLY A 120 0.84 15.85 0.67
C GLY A 120 0.78 16.75 1.91
N TRP A 121 1.48 17.88 1.84
CA TRP A 121 1.62 18.83 2.95
C TRP A 121 1.15 20.23 2.56
N CYS A 122 0.78 21.04 3.55
CA CYS A 122 0.49 22.45 3.38
C CYS A 122 1.21 23.28 4.44
N GLY A 123 1.80 24.40 4.02
CA GLY A 123 2.52 25.31 4.93
C GLY A 123 3.98 24.91 5.20
N GLN A 124 4.59 25.57 6.19
CA GLN A 124 6.03 25.49 6.42
C GLN A 124 6.48 24.35 7.36
N ASN A 125 5.55 23.70 8.06
CA ASN A 125 5.88 22.78 9.15
C ASN A 125 6.20 21.34 8.71
N GLN A 126 6.23 21.08 7.39
CA GLN A 126 6.43 19.74 6.83
C GLN A 126 5.38 18.71 7.30
N GLU A 127 4.21 19.18 7.73
CA GLU A 127 3.12 18.34 8.23
C GLU A 127 2.13 18.01 7.13
N GLY A 128 1.67 16.77 7.16
CA GLY A 128 0.59 16.30 6.31
C GLY A 128 -0.63 17.19 6.34
N VAL A 129 -1.31 17.32 5.20
CA VAL A 129 -2.66 17.91 5.15
C VAL A 129 -3.63 17.10 6.02
N LEU A 130 -3.42 15.78 6.09
CA LEU A 130 -4.26 14.86 6.84
C LEU A 130 -3.40 13.72 7.44
N PRO A 131 -2.59 14.01 8.47
CA PRO A 131 -1.56 13.10 9.00
C PRO A 131 -2.10 11.73 9.42
N GLU A 132 -3.35 11.66 9.89
CA GLU A 132 -3.99 10.42 10.31
C GLU A 132 -4.23 9.42 9.17
N HIS A 133 -4.19 9.88 7.92
CA HIS A 133 -4.40 9.08 6.72
C HIS A 133 -3.14 8.89 5.90
N GLU A 134 -1.99 9.20 6.48
CA GLU A 134 -0.70 8.96 5.85
C GLU A 134 -0.23 7.54 6.07
N VAL A 135 0.51 7.07 5.08
CA VAL A 135 1.15 5.77 5.07
C VAL A 135 2.62 6.00 4.78
N GLU A 136 3.47 5.70 5.77
CA GLU A 136 4.92 5.72 5.63
C GLU A 136 5.41 4.27 5.44
N LEU A 137 6.02 4.00 4.30
CA LEU A 137 6.51 2.68 3.92
C LEU A 137 8.02 2.65 4.00
N THR A 138 8.56 1.55 4.52
CA THR A 138 9.94 1.15 4.31
C THR A 138 9.94 0.00 3.32
N PHE A 139 10.84 0.04 2.33
CA PHE A 139 10.92 -1.00 1.32
C PHE A 139 11.79 -2.16 1.80
N ASP A 140 11.29 -3.36 1.59
CA ASP A 140 11.92 -4.65 1.85
C ASP A 140 12.46 -5.32 0.57
N VAL A 141 12.29 -4.62 -0.55
CA VAL A 141 12.83 -4.97 -1.85
C VAL A 141 13.40 -3.71 -2.50
N LYS A 142 14.35 -3.87 -3.40
CA LYS A 142 14.94 -2.74 -4.13
C LYS A 142 13.96 -2.26 -5.22
N PHE A 143 13.56 -0.99 -5.10
CA PHE A 143 12.89 -0.26 -6.16
C PHE A 143 13.88 0.65 -6.88
N ASP A 144 13.73 0.75 -8.19
CA ASP A 144 14.56 1.59 -9.07
C ASP A 144 13.72 2.60 -9.86
N VAL A 145 14.40 3.41 -10.68
CA VAL A 145 13.75 4.42 -11.53
C VAL A 145 12.78 3.80 -12.52
N ASP A 146 13.04 2.58 -13.00
CA ASP A 146 12.17 1.88 -13.95
C ASP A 146 10.84 1.51 -13.28
N ASP A 147 10.86 1.12 -12.00
CA ASP A 147 9.65 0.85 -11.23
C ASP A 147 8.76 2.09 -11.10
N ILE A 148 9.34 3.25 -10.75
CA ILE A 148 8.58 4.51 -10.60
C ILE A 148 8.06 4.98 -11.95
N THR A 149 8.87 4.84 -13.00
CA THR A 149 8.48 5.13 -14.38
C THR A 149 7.29 4.27 -14.81
N GLU A 150 7.31 2.98 -14.48
CA GLU A 150 6.23 2.06 -14.81
C GLU A 150 4.95 2.35 -14.03
N ILE A 151 5.06 2.71 -12.75
CA ILE A 151 3.93 3.18 -11.94
C ILE A 151 3.28 4.41 -12.60
N ASN A 152 4.08 5.40 -12.99
CA ASN A 152 3.58 6.60 -13.65
C ASN A 152 2.96 6.30 -15.01
N ALA A 153 3.57 5.40 -15.79
CA ALA A 153 3.03 5.01 -17.07
C ALA A 153 1.68 4.27 -16.94
N LEU A 154 1.50 3.47 -15.89
CA LEU A 154 0.21 2.86 -15.54
C LEU A 154 -0.81 3.91 -15.08
N ARG A 155 -0.43 4.86 -14.21
CA ARG A 155 -1.30 5.97 -13.78
C ARG A 155 -1.79 6.79 -14.98
N ALA A 156 -0.89 7.11 -15.91
CA ALA A 156 -1.20 7.77 -17.17
C ALA A 156 -2.18 6.95 -18.03
N ALA A 157 -1.97 5.63 -18.15
CA ALA A 157 -2.89 4.75 -18.88
C ALA A 157 -4.28 4.71 -18.26
N VAL A 158 -4.38 4.68 -16.93
CA VAL A 158 -5.65 4.73 -16.21
C VAL A 158 -6.33 6.09 -16.39
N ASN A 159 -5.58 7.19 -16.33
CA ASN A 159 -6.12 8.53 -16.62
C ASN A 159 -6.75 8.56 -18.02
N ARG A 160 -6.05 8.11 -19.05
CA ARG A 160 -6.60 8.01 -20.42
C ARG A 160 -7.86 7.16 -20.45
N LEU A 161 -7.84 5.97 -19.85
CA LEU A 161 -8.99 5.06 -19.85
C LEU A 161 -10.23 5.67 -19.16
N VAL A 162 -10.06 6.31 -18.00
CA VAL A 162 -11.17 6.81 -17.17
C VAL A 162 -11.65 8.18 -17.63
N CYS A 163 -10.73 9.10 -17.94
CA CYS A 163 -11.05 10.48 -18.30
C CYS A 163 -11.49 10.61 -19.78
N GLU A 164 -11.03 9.73 -20.67
CA GLU A 164 -11.48 9.72 -22.09
C GLU A 164 -12.63 8.72 -22.35
N GLY A 165 -13.00 7.84 -21.41
CA GLY A 165 -13.93 6.71 -21.60
C GLY A 165 -15.41 7.08 -21.86
N PRO A 166 -16.36 6.12 -21.84
CA PRO A 166 -17.75 6.34 -22.30
C PRO A 166 -18.56 7.40 -21.52
N ASN A 167 -18.08 7.81 -20.34
CA ASN A 167 -18.61 8.92 -19.53
C ASN A 167 -17.58 10.06 -19.33
N GLY A 168 -16.49 10.08 -20.10
CA GLY A 168 -15.48 11.13 -20.14
C GLY A 168 -15.88 12.32 -21.01
N THR A 169 -14.97 13.27 -21.24
CA THR A 169 -15.20 14.42 -22.13
C THR A 169 -15.30 14.02 -23.61
N MET A 170 -14.88 12.80 -23.96
CA MET A 170 -14.95 12.21 -25.30
C MET A 170 -15.74 10.89 -25.27
N ARG A 171 -16.54 10.61 -26.31
CA ARG A 171 -17.19 9.30 -26.46
C ARG A 171 -16.30 8.39 -27.31
N LEU A 172 -15.62 7.43 -26.69
CA LEU A 172 -14.80 6.43 -27.40
C LEU A 172 -15.64 5.24 -27.90
N GLY A 173 -15.24 4.68 -29.04
CA GLY A 173 -15.77 3.41 -29.54
C GLY A 173 -15.24 2.20 -28.76
N PRO A 174 -15.93 1.03 -28.83
CA PRO A 174 -15.59 -0.16 -28.04
C PRO A 174 -14.17 -0.68 -28.29
N ASP A 175 -13.67 -0.62 -29.54
CA ASP A 175 -12.32 -1.10 -29.88
C ASP A 175 -11.24 -0.28 -29.18
N ARG A 176 -11.40 1.06 -29.14
CA ARG A 176 -10.46 1.94 -28.44
C ARG A 176 -10.50 1.73 -26.93
N ILE A 177 -11.68 1.50 -26.35
CA ILE A 177 -11.82 1.16 -24.94
C ILE A 177 -11.09 -0.17 -24.64
N SER A 178 -11.25 -1.18 -25.50
CA SER A 178 -10.58 -2.47 -25.36
C SER A 178 -9.04 -2.31 -25.37
N HIS A 179 -8.49 -1.51 -26.28
CA HIS A 179 -7.06 -1.25 -26.34
C HIS A 179 -6.54 -0.51 -25.09
N LEU A 180 -7.28 0.47 -24.56
CA LEU A 180 -6.90 1.16 -23.33
C LEU A 180 -6.94 0.24 -22.10
N GLN A 181 -7.91 -0.67 -22.05
CA GLN A 181 -8.00 -1.70 -21.00
C GLN A 181 -6.83 -2.70 -21.09
N GLU A 182 -6.43 -3.07 -22.31
CA GLU A 182 -5.28 -3.94 -22.56
C GLU A 182 -3.97 -3.25 -22.16
N ASP A 183 -3.75 -1.99 -22.53
CA ASP A 183 -2.58 -1.19 -22.09
C ASP A 183 -2.49 -1.11 -20.55
N CYS A 184 -3.60 -0.85 -19.87
CA CYS A 184 -3.63 -0.86 -18.40
C CYS A 184 -3.30 -2.23 -17.81
N ARG A 185 -3.86 -3.30 -18.39
CA ARG A 185 -3.63 -4.69 -17.94
C ARG A 185 -2.17 -5.08 -18.11
N ASP A 186 -1.57 -4.80 -19.26
CA ASP A 186 -0.21 -5.18 -19.58
C ASP A 186 0.80 -4.47 -18.67
N ARG A 187 0.58 -3.17 -18.41
CA ARG A 187 1.39 -2.40 -17.46
C ARG A 187 1.27 -2.92 -16.02
N LEU A 188 0.07 -3.26 -15.59
CA LEU A 188 -0.17 -3.86 -14.27
C LEU A 188 0.58 -5.19 -14.12
N ILE A 189 0.48 -6.06 -15.14
CA ILE A 189 1.19 -7.35 -15.16
C ILE A 189 2.70 -7.10 -15.15
N ARG A 190 3.22 -6.23 -16.01
CA ARG A 190 4.66 -5.91 -16.08
C ARG A 190 5.20 -5.39 -14.75
N LEU A 191 4.46 -4.53 -14.06
CA LEU A 191 4.85 -3.99 -12.77
C LEU A 191 4.87 -5.07 -11.67
N PHE A 192 3.87 -5.94 -11.64
CA PHE A 192 3.70 -6.97 -10.61
C PHE A 192 4.53 -8.23 -10.85
N THR A 193 4.91 -8.49 -12.10
CA THR A 193 5.68 -9.67 -12.53
C THR A 193 7.03 -9.29 -13.14
N LYS A 194 7.68 -8.26 -12.59
CA LYS A 194 9.00 -7.78 -13.02
C LYS A 194 9.99 -8.95 -13.09
N SER A 195 10.74 -9.01 -14.19
CA SER A 195 11.74 -10.06 -14.46
C SER A 195 13.08 -9.40 -14.83
N PRO A 196 14.16 -9.63 -14.06
CA PRO A 196 14.22 -10.46 -12.86
C PRO A 196 13.35 -9.91 -11.70
N PRO A 197 12.92 -10.76 -10.74
CA PRO A 197 12.20 -10.30 -9.56
C PRO A 197 12.99 -9.24 -8.78
N ARG A 198 12.28 -8.33 -8.10
CA ARG A 198 12.91 -7.33 -7.23
C ARG A 198 13.74 -8.02 -6.15
N GLU A 199 14.98 -7.58 -6.00
CA GLU A 199 15.89 -8.12 -5.00
C GLU A 199 15.40 -7.77 -3.59
N GLU A 200 15.34 -8.75 -2.69
CA GLU A 200 15.07 -8.50 -1.27
C GLU A 200 16.19 -7.63 -0.66
N GLY A 201 15.80 -6.72 0.23
CA GLY A 201 16.71 -5.78 0.88
C GLY A 201 16.28 -5.47 2.32
N PRO A 202 17.20 -5.01 3.18
CA PRO A 202 16.84 -4.58 4.52
C PRO A 202 15.99 -3.31 4.47
N GLN A 203 14.98 -3.25 5.35
CA GLN A 203 14.24 -2.02 5.58
C GLN A 203 15.14 -1.00 6.27
N VAL A 204 15.18 0.21 5.71
CA VAL A 204 15.92 1.34 6.27
C VAL A 204 14.93 2.28 6.96
N PHE A 205 15.21 2.62 8.22
CA PHE A 205 14.35 3.53 8.98
C PHE A 205 14.72 4.99 8.70
N PHE A 206 13.70 5.84 8.54
CA PHE A 206 13.90 7.28 8.35
C PHE A 206 14.20 7.98 9.68
N GLU A 207 15.16 8.92 9.66
CA GLU A 207 15.47 9.74 10.84
C GLU A 207 14.30 10.65 11.22
N LYS A 208 13.67 11.29 10.23
CA LYS A 208 12.52 12.17 10.42
C LYS A 208 11.27 11.47 9.90
N LYS A 209 10.63 10.67 10.74
CA LYS A 209 9.39 9.99 10.36
C LYS A 209 8.24 10.98 10.16
N GLU A 210 7.32 10.67 9.26
CA GLU A 210 6.03 11.37 9.08
C GLU A 210 6.14 12.85 8.67
N LYS A 211 7.33 13.31 8.27
CA LYS A 211 7.53 14.69 7.81
C LYS A 211 7.67 14.71 6.30
N TRP A 212 6.93 15.58 5.63
CA TRP A 212 7.05 15.79 4.19
C TRP A 212 8.23 16.69 3.84
N ASN A 213 8.48 16.83 2.54
CA ASN A 213 9.42 17.78 1.98
C ASN A 213 10.84 17.65 2.54
N GLN A 214 11.34 16.41 2.66
CA GLN A 214 12.71 16.17 3.12
C GLN A 214 13.70 15.96 1.99
N VAL A 215 13.21 15.68 0.78
CA VAL A 215 14.05 15.49 -0.39
C VAL A 215 14.42 16.85 -0.97
N ASP A 216 15.71 17.06 -1.23
CA ASP A 216 16.24 18.26 -1.88
C ASP A 216 15.50 18.50 -3.23
N PRO A 217 14.87 19.67 -3.43
CA PRO A 217 14.22 20.00 -4.69
C PRO A 217 15.12 19.84 -5.92
N ALA A 218 16.43 20.02 -5.81
CA ALA A 218 17.37 19.83 -6.92
C ALA A 218 17.49 18.37 -7.38
N LEU A 219 17.06 17.42 -6.54
CA LEU A 219 17.06 15.99 -6.82
C LEU A 219 15.70 15.48 -7.30
N LYS A 220 14.66 16.32 -7.28
CA LYS A 220 13.32 15.97 -7.75
C LYS A 220 13.20 16.27 -9.23
N MET A 221 12.80 15.27 -10.01
CA MET A 221 12.41 15.43 -11.41
C MET A 221 10.89 15.31 -11.52
N ASP A 222 10.23 16.43 -11.78
CA ASP A 222 8.80 16.44 -12.07
C ASP A 222 8.53 15.82 -13.44
N ILE A 223 7.59 14.88 -13.49
CA ILE A 223 7.15 14.27 -14.74
C ILE A 223 5.94 15.06 -15.24
N VAL A 224 6.12 15.75 -16.35
CA VAL A 224 5.06 16.43 -17.07
C VAL A 224 4.64 15.54 -18.23
N GLU A 225 3.34 15.24 -18.36
CA GLU A 225 2.85 14.56 -19.56
C GLU A 225 3.08 15.46 -20.79
N PRO A 226 3.73 14.98 -21.86
CA PRO A 226 3.98 15.78 -23.04
C PRO A 226 2.68 16.06 -23.78
N GLY A 227 2.19 17.29 -23.65
CA GLY A 227 1.11 17.84 -24.45
C GLY A 227 -0.28 17.70 -23.82
N GLU A 228 -0.67 18.69 -23.01
CA GLU A 228 -2.00 19.31 -22.98
C GLU A 228 -1.95 20.46 -21.96
N GLY A 229 -2.40 21.65 -22.35
CA GLY A 229 -2.49 22.79 -21.44
C GLY A 229 -3.48 22.50 -20.31
N GLU A 230 -3.18 22.96 -19.09
CA GLU A 230 -4.02 22.86 -17.87
C GLU A 230 -5.10 21.76 -17.95
N THR A 231 -4.69 20.50 -17.85
CA THR A 231 -5.61 19.36 -17.77
C THR A 231 -6.41 19.43 -16.48
N THR A 232 -7.48 20.23 -16.47
CA THR A 232 -8.48 20.23 -15.41
C THR A 232 -9.21 18.88 -15.43
N GLY A 233 -8.86 17.97 -14.52
CA GLY A 233 -9.62 16.72 -14.28
C GLY A 233 -8.88 15.40 -14.50
N VAL A 234 -7.59 15.30 -14.21
CA VAL A 234 -6.89 13.99 -14.15
C VAL A 234 -7.16 13.27 -12.83
N LEU A 235 -7.36 11.95 -12.87
CA LEU A 235 -7.61 11.13 -11.68
C LEU A 235 -6.33 10.97 -10.84
N PHE A 236 -5.22 10.68 -11.49
CA PHE A 236 -3.91 10.47 -10.88
C PHE A 236 -2.91 11.52 -11.33
N GLN A 237 -2.28 12.21 -10.38
CA GLN A 237 -1.08 12.99 -10.65
C GLN A 237 0.12 12.06 -10.86
N LEU A 238 1.05 12.40 -11.73
CA LEU A 238 2.27 11.60 -11.88
C LEU A 238 3.24 11.94 -10.75
N HIS A 239 3.89 10.91 -10.22
CA HIS A 239 4.82 11.06 -9.11
C HIS A 239 6.15 11.64 -9.58
N PRO A 240 6.73 12.59 -8.85
CA PRO A 240 8.10 13.04 -9.12
C PRO A 240 9.08 11.89 -8.88
N VAL A 241 10.15 11.84 -9.68
CA VAL A 241 11.23 10.86 -9.52
C VAL A 241 12.37 11.52 -8.75
N THR A 242 12.81 10.89 -7.66
CA THR A 242 14.01 11.32 -6.94
C THR A 242 15.25 10.71 -7.60
N LEU A 243 16.22 11.53 -7.98
CA LEU A 243 17.46 11.10 -8.62
C LEU A 243 18.34 10.27 -7.66
N LEU A 244 18.69 9.07 -8.11
CA LEU A 244 19.66 8.19 -7.47
C LEU A 244 21.08 8.50 -7.98
N ASN A 245 22.09 8.26 -7.15
CA ASN A 245 23.49 8.20 -7.53
C ASN A 245 23.70 6.88 -8.29
N GLY A 246 24.12 6.97 -9.56
CA GLY A 246 24.44 5.82 -10.41
C GLY A 246 25.82 5.23 -10.15
#